data_AF-Q0CHE9-F1
#
_entry.id   AF-Q0CHE9-F1
#
_cell.length_a   1.000
_cell.length_b   1.000
_cell.length_c   1.000
_cell.angle_alpha   90.00
_cell.angle_beta   90.00
_cell.angle_gamma   90.00
#
_symmetry.space_group_name_H-M   'P 1'
#
loop_
_entity.id
_entity.type
_entity.pdbx_description
1 polymer ?
#
loop_
_entity_poly.entity_id
_entity_poly.type
_entity_poly.pdbx_seq_one_letter_code
_entity_poly.pdbx_strand_id
1 'polypeptide(L)'
;MSPSQKGPSSTALVNASKPVNDNPLNRCLVLLAIKLLRRIRPRGGPVLMLTGGHCVKYGRRIHLSEAASMRFIAQHTSIPVPKVICAFTRSGSTYIVMERIKGDMLGKGWVRRSESSKQKLLSQLAEMICEMRDLQPPKDIGIASVDGGSLFDFRVPGPSIHFGPFDTIQDFHRHLRRGMEYESGFDPEVEELFKQQSSKSWPLVFTHGDLSSLNILARGDDIVGII
;
A
#
# COMPACT_ATOMS: atom_id res chain seq x y z
N MET A 1 30.44 32.19 2.93
CA MET A 1 30.14 31.52 1.65
C MET A 1 29.37 30.26 1.98
N SER A 2 28.05 30.31 1.88
CA SER A 2 27.16 29.20 2.26
C SER A 2 27.09 28.20 1.10
N PRO A 3 27.26 26.89 1.32
CA PRO A 3 27.09 25.91 0.25
C PRO A 3 25.61 25.77 -0.07
N SER A 4 25.30 26.10 -1.32
CA SER A 4 23.99 25.96 -1.93
C SER A 4 23.51 24.51 -1.81
N GLN A 5 22.41 24.29 -1.08
CA GLN A 5 21.69 23.02 -1.10
C GLN A 5 21.18 22.80 -2.54
N LYS A 6 21.79 21.85 -3.25
CA LYS A 6 21.24 21.32 -4.49
C LYS A 6 19.89 20.68 -4.15
N GLY A 7 18.82 21.23 -4.70
CA GLY A 7 17.51 20.59 -4.69
C GLY A 7 17.56 19.21 -5.35
N PRO A 8 16.60 18.33 -5.06
CA PRO A 8 16.60 16.97 -5.59
C PRO A 8 16.61 17.00 -7.12
N SER A 9 17.57 16.26 -7.70
CA SER A 9 17.74 16.05 -9.13
C SER A 9 16.46 15.52 -9.77
N SER A 10 16.15 15.99 -10.98
CA SER A 10 14.90 15.74 -11.73
C SER A 10 14.75 14.32 -12.28
N THR A 11 15.30 13.30 -11.63
CA THR A 11 15.25 11.89 -12.04
C THR A 11 14.05 11.12 -11.45
N ALA A 12 13.23 11.75 -10.61
CA ALA A 12 12.10 11.11 -9.91
C ALA A 12 10.84 10.81 -10.77
N LEU A 13 10.84 11.11 -12.07
CA LEU A 13 9.67 10.91 -12.96
C LEU A 13 9.66 9.58 -13.73
N VAL A 14 10.66 8.71 -13.57
CA VAL A 14 10.83 7.54 -14.45
C VAL A 14 9.88 6.38 -14.11
N ASN A 15 9.35 6.31 -12.88
CA ASN A 15 8.62 5.14 -12.38
C ASN A 15 7.23 5.50 -11.83
N ALA A 16 6.33 5.99 -12.70
CA ALA A 16 4.93 6.18 -12.34
C ALA A 16 4.09 4.98 -12.79
N SER A 17 3.30 4.43 -11.87
CA SER A 17 2.38 3.33 -12.13
C SER A 17 1.47 3.60 -13.32
N LYS A 18 1.42 2.65 -14.25
CA LYS A 18 0.66 2.79 -15.49
C LYS A 18 -0.84 2.57 -15.24
N PRO A 19 -1.71 3.28 -15.98
CA PRO A 19 -3.13 2.96 -16.02
C PRO A 19 -3.40 1.52 -16.47
N VAL A 20 -4.56 0.97 -16.10
CA VAL A 20 -5.00 -0.39 -16.43
C VAL A 20 -6.28 -0.30 -17.24
N ASN A 21 -6.32 -0.91 -18.43
CA ASN A 21 -7.48 -0.87 -19.33
C ASN A 21 -8.05 0.54 -19.52
N ASP A 22 -7.18 1.54 -19.61
CA ASP A 22 -7.55 2.94 -19.70
C ASP A 22 -7.88 3.32 -21.15
N ASN A 23 -9.17 3.46 -21.45
CA ASN A 23 -9.65 3.90 -22.75
C ASN A 23 -10.89 4.79 -22.60
N PRO A 24 -11.26 5.58 -23.62
CA PRO A 24 -12.37 6.54 -23.54
C PRO A 24 -13.70 5.90 -23.14
N LEU A 25 -13.98 4.69 -23.61
CA LEU A 25 -15.20 3.96 -23.27
C LEU A 25 -15.24 3.61 -21.78
N ASN A 26 -14.19 3.00 -21.25
CA ASN A 26 -14.08 2.64 -19.84
C ASN A 26 -14.16 3.87 -18.94
N ARG A 27 -13.47 4.96 -19.30
CA ARG A 27 -13.56 6.23 -18.56
C ARG A 27 -14.99 6.75 -18.52
N CYS A 28 -15.69 6.75 -19.66
CA CYS A 28 -17.07 7.20 -19.76
C CYS A 28 -18.01 6.34 -18.90
N LEU A 29 -17.93 5.02 -19.04
CA LEU A 29 -18.74 4.06 -18.29
C LEU A 29 -18.57 4.21 -16.78
N VAL A 30 -17.33 4.32 -16.29
CA VAL A 30 -17.06 4.46 -14.85
C VAL A 30 -17.64 5.75 -14.30
N LEU A 31 -17.46 6.87 -15.00
CA LEU A 31 -17.95 8.16 -14.53
C LEU A 31 -19.48 8.24 -14.58
N LEU A 32 -20.09 7.67 -15.61
CA LEU A 32 -21.54 7.55 -15.72
C LEU A 32 -22.09 6.66 -14.59
N ALA A 33 -21.47 5.51 -14.34
CA ALA A 33 -21.85 4.62 -13.23
C ALA A 33 -21.75 5.34 -11.88
N ILE A 34 -20.67 6.07 -11.61
CA ILE A 34 -20.54 6.87 -10.39
C ILE A 34 -21.63 7.94 -10.31
N LYS A 35 -21.88 8.68 -11.39
CA LYS A 35 -22.89 9.74 -11.42
C LYS A 35 -24.29 9.21 -11.08
N LEU A 36 -24.66 8.07 -11.64
CA LEU A 36 -25.96 7.42 -11.43
C LEU A 36 -26.07 6.75 -10.07
N LEU A 37 -25.02 6.05 -9.63
CA LEU A 37 -25.11 5.13 -8.49
C LEU A 37 -24.71 5.75 -7.15
N ARG A 38 -23.94 6.84 -7.13
CA ARG A 38 -23.37 7.40 -5.88
C ARG A 38 -24.41 7.79 -4.81
N ARG A 39 -25.66 8.04 -5.19
CA ARG A 39 -26.74 8.44 -4.28
C ARG A 39 -27.56 7.26 -3.74
N ILE A 40 -27.51 6.12 -4.41
CA ILE A 40 -28.38 4.96 -4.12
C ILE A 40 -27.61 3.74 -3.66
N ARG A 41 -26.29 3.68 -3.91
CA ARG A 41 -25.44 2.55 -3.55
C ARG A 41 -24.64 2.83 -2.28
N PRO A 42 -24.37 1.78 -1.47
CA PRO A 42 -23.50 1.91 -0.30
C PRO A 42 -22.11 2.46 -0.66
N ARG A 43 -21.59 3.31 0.22
CA ARG A 43 -20.25 3.88 0.15
C ARG A 43 -19.53 3.68 1.48
N GLY A 44 -18.27 3.25 1.41
CA GLY A 44 -17.36 3.20 2.56
C GLY A 44 -16.11 4.01 2.24
N GLY A 45 -15.94 5.16 2.90
CA GLY A 45 -14.83 6.07 2.62
C GLY A 45 -14.72 6.43 1.12
N PRO A 46 -13.60 6.12 0.45
CA PRO A 46 -13.42 6.38 -0.97
C PRO A 46 -14.02 5.31 -1.92
N VAL A 47 -14.63 4.25 -1.38
CA VAL A 47 -15.13 3.10 -2.15
C VAL A 47 -16.64 3.18 -2.35
N LEU A 48 -17.10 3.06 -3.60
CA LEU A 48 -18.51 2.98 -3.99
C LEU A 48 -18.84 1.59 -4.55
N MET A 49 -19.89 0.94 -4.04
CA MET A 49 -20.32 -0.38 -4.49
C MET A 49 -21.16 -0.29 -5.76
N LEU A 50 -20.58 -0.57 -6.93
CA LEU A 50 -21.27 -0.47 -8.21
C LEU A 50 -22.35 -1.56 -8.37
N THR A 51 -21.97 -2.82 -8.13
CA THR A 51 -22.87 -3.98 -8.22
C THR A 51 -22.70 -4.90 -7.01
N GLY A 52 -23.27 -6.11 -7.06
CA GLY A 52 -22.98 -7.16 -6.08
C GLY A 52 -21.56 -7.75 -6.19
N GLY A 53 -20.89 -7.56 -7.33
CA GLY A 53 -19.57 -8.13 -7.62
C GLY A 53 -18.48 -7.10 -7.95
N HIS A 54 -18.81 -5.81 -8.06
CA HIS A 54 -17.84 -4.77 -8.45
C HIS A 54 -17.97 -3.53 -7.57
N CYS A 55 -16.83 -2.87 -7.33
CA CYS A 55 -16.76 -1.57 -6.68
C CYS A 55 -15.76 -0.65 -7.40
N VAL A 56 -15.82 0.64 -7.08
CA VAL A 56 -14.85 1.63 -7.52
C VAL A 56 -14.29 2.38 -6.32
N LYS A 57 -12.98 2.38 -6.16
CA LYS A 57 -12.24 3.22 -5.22
C LYS A 57 -11.77 4.46 -5.98
N TYR A 58 -12.16 5.66 -5.54
CA TYR A 58 -11.76 6.87 -6.26
C TYR A 58 -11.60 8.12 -5.37
N GLY A 59 -10.67 8.99 -5.76
CA GLY A 59 -10.37 10.22 -5.05
C GLY A 59 -9.00 10.81 -5.40
N ARG A 60 -8.68 11.97 -4.81
CA ARG A 60 -7.41 12.69 -5.04
C ARG A 60 -6.21 12.09 -4.32
N ARG A 61 -6.43 11.30 -3.27
CA ARG A 61 -5.41 10.62 -2.46
C ARG A 61 -5.24 9.14 -2.82
N ILE A 62 -5.79 8.73 -3.96
CA ILE A 62 -5.67 7.36 -4.46
C ILE A 62 -4.69 7.39 -5.60
N HIS A 63 -3.80 6.40 -5.62
CA HIS A 63 -2.69 6.35 -6.56
C HIS A 63 -2.78 5.09 -7.42
N LEU A 64 -2.30 5.18 -8.66
CA LEU A 64 -2.26 4.02 -9.57
C LEU A 64 -1.35 2.91 -9.02
N SER A 65 -0.43 3.24 -8.11
CA SER A 65 0.39 2.26 -7.38
C SER A 65 -0.44 1.30 -6.54
N GLU A 66 -1.62 1.69 -6.04
CA GLU A 66 -2.53 0.74 -5.38
C GLU A 66 -3.02 -0.34 -6.34
N ALA A 67 -3.37 0.04 -7.58
CA ALA A 67 -3.78 -0.91 -8.62
C ALA A 67 -2.61 -1.77 -9.10
N ALA A 68 -1.40 -1.19 -9.18
CA ALA A 68 -0.19 -1.93 -9.51
C ALA A 68 0.13 -2.98 -8.43
N SER A 69 0.04 -2.62 -7.15
CA SER A 69 0.31 -3.54 -6.03
C SER A 69 -0.67 -4.71 -6.01
N MET A 70 -1.98 -4.46 -6.18
CA MET A 70 -2.96 -5.54 -6.27
C MET A 70 -2.68 -6.49 -7.44
N ARG A 71 -2.31 -5.96 -8.60
CA ARG A 71 -1.96 -6.80 -9.76
C ARG A 71 -0.68 -7.59 -9.54
N PHE A 72 0.33 -6.98 -8.92
CA PHE A 72 1.59 -7.64 -8.61
C PHE A 72 1.38 -8.81 -7.65
N ILE A 73 0.66 -8.59 -6.54
CA ILE A 73 0.35 -9.65 -5.57
C ILE A 73 -0.47 -10.78 -6.20
N ALA A 74 -1.51 -10.45 -6.97
CA ALA A 74 -2.34 -11.45 -7.65
C ALA A 74 -1.56 -12.28 -8.69
N GLN A 75 -0.45 -11.77 -9.23
CA GLN A 75 0.37 -12.47 -10.22
C GLN A 75 1.44 -13.36 -9.61
N HIS A 76 1.92 -13.04 -8.39
CA HIS A 76 3.11 -13.67 -7.81
C HIS A 76 2.81 -14.45 -6.53
N THR A 77 1.57 -14.40 -6.03
CA THR A 77 1.17 -15.06 -4.78
C THR A 77 -0.23 -15.67 -4.89
N SER A 78 -0.57 -16.52 -3.94
CA SER A 78 -1.91 -17.08 -3.72
C SER A 78 -2.83 -16.16 -2.91
N ILE A 79 -2.30 -15.03 -2.42
CA ILE A 79 -3.01 -14.11 -1.53
C ILE A 79 -4.24 -13.54 -2.25
N PRO A 80 -5.44 -13.68 -1.67
CA PRO A 80 -6.63 -13.14 -2.27
C PRO A 80 -6.63 -11.61 -2.16
N VAL A 81 -6.58 -10.93 -3.30
CA VAL A 81 -6.67 -9.46 -3.42
C VAL A 81 -7.73 -9.08 -4.46
N PRO A 82 -8.30 -7.86 -4.39
CA PRO A 82 -9.28 -7.43 -5.38
C PRO A 82 -8.70 -7.43 -6.80
N LYS A 83 -9.36 -8.13 -7.73
CA LYS A 83 -8.93 -8.12 -9.13
C LYS A 83 -9.23 -6.77 -9.77
N VAL A 84 -8.18 -6.10 -10.24
CA VAL A 84 -8.30 -4.81 -10.94
C VAL A 84 -8.87 -5.01 -12.34
N ILE A 85 -9.97 -4.33 -12.63
CA ILE A 85 -10.62 -4.34 -13.94
C ILE A 85 -10.15 -3.15 -14.78
N CYS A 86 -10.07 -1.98 -14.17
CA CYS A 86 -9.69 -0.73 -14.82
C CYS A 86 -9.13 0.26 -13.80
N ALA A 87 -8.07 0.99 -14.13
CA ALA A 87 -7.49 2.02 -13.29
C ALA A 87 -7.00 3.21 -14.13
N PHE A 88 -7.39 4.43 -13.80
CA PHE A 88 -6.97 5.63 -14.52
C PHE A 88 -7.05 6.89 -13.64
N THR A 89 -6.36 7.95 -14.06
CA THR A 89 -6.44 9.27 -13.45
C THR A 89 -7.13 10.25 -14.39
N ARG A 90 -8.09 11.01 -13.86
CA ARG A 90 -8.77 12.09 -14.59
C ARG A 90 -9.02 13.27 -13.66
N SER A 91 -8.66 14.48 -14.10
CA SER A 91 -8.89 15.73 -13.35
C SER A 91 -8.36 15.67 -11.91
N GLY A 92 -7.16 15.10 -11.74
CA GLY A 92 -6.49 14.97 -10.44
C GLY A 92 -7.11 13.91 -9.51
N SER A 93 -8.06 13.10 -9.97
CA SER A 93 -8.62 11.98 -9.21
C SER A 93 -8.30 10.67 -9.88
N THR A 94 -7.86 9.69 -9.09
CA THR A 94 -7.65 8.32 -9.56
C THR A 94 -8.91 7.51 -9.32
N TYR A 95 -9.19 6.60 -10.24
CA TYR A 95 -10.32 5.69 -10.22
C TYR A 95 -9.79 4.29 -10.40
N ILE A 96 -10.11 3.38 -9.48
CA ILE A 96 -9.74 1.97 -9.53
C ILE A 96 -11.03 1.16 -9.43
N VAL A 97 -11.41 0.54 -10.53
CA VAL A 97 -12.52 -0.41 -10.61
C VAL A 97 -11.98 -1.80 -10.39
N MET A 98 -12.58 -2.51 -9.44
CA MET A 98 -12.12 -3.83 -9.03
C MET A 98 -13.26 -4.74 -8.61
N GLU A 99 -12.99 -6.04 -8.59
CA GLU A 99 -13.92 -7.02 -8.04
C GLU A 99 -14.13 -6.79 -6.55
N ARG A 100 -15.38 -6.95 -6.11
CA ARG A 100 -15.75 -6.87 -4.71
C ARG A 100 -15.57 -8.24 -4.06
N ILE A 101 -14.64 -8.32 -3.12
CA ILE A 101 -14.52 -9.49 -2.24
C ILE A 101 -15.68 -9.48 -1.24
N LYS A 102 -16.38 -10.62 -1.13
CA LYS A 102 -17.45 -10.82 -0.15
C LYS A 102 -16.89 -11.48 1.11
N GLY A 103 -16.76 -10.69 2.16
CA GLY A 103 -16.37 -11.10 3.51
C GLY A 103 -16.64 -10.00 4.52
N ASP A 104 -16.49 -10.33 5.80
CA ASP A 104 -16.52 -9.37 6.90
C ASP A 104 -15.08 -9.00 7.29
N MET A 105 -14.87 -7.73 7.68
CA MET A 105 -13.59 -7.32 8.26
C MET A 105 -13.25 -8.20 9.46
N LEU A 106 -12.03 -8.71 9.54
CA LEU A 106 -11.59 -9.63 10.58
C LEU A 106 -11.79 -9.07 11.99
N GLY A 107 -11.63 -7.75 12.15
CA GLY A 107 -11.87 -7.07 13.41
C GLY A 107 -13.33 -7.13 13.89
N LYS A 108 -14.28 -7.31 12.96
CA LYS A 108 -15.71 -7.39 13.28
C LYS A 108 -16.00 -8.72 13.98
N GLY A 109 -16.33 -8.63 15.27
CA GLY A 109 -16.70 -9.79 16.08
C GLY A 109 -15.51 -10.64 16.54
N TRP A 110 -14.26 -10.18 16.35
CA TRP A 110 -13.04 -10.91 16.74
C TRP A 110 -13.08 -11.44 18.18
N VAL A 111 -13.48 -10.60 19.14
CA VAL A 111 -13.55 -10.94 20.58
C VAL A 111 -14.52 -12.09 20.86
N ARG A 112 -15.55 -12.26 20.02
CA ARG A 112 -16.58 -13.30 20.18
C ARG A 112 -16.22 -14.63 19.53
N ARG A 113 -15.11 -14.72 18.79
CA ARG A 113 -14.67 -15.95 18.13
C ARG A 113 -14.05 -16.90 19.15
N SER A 114 -14.19 -18.20 18.91
CA SER A 114 -13.48 -19.22 19.70
C SER A 114 -11.96 -19.13 19.48
N GLU A 115 -11.18 -19.64 20.43
CA GLU A 115 -9.73 -19.70 20.29
C GLU A 115 -9.28 -20.55 19.11
N SER A 116 -9.95 -21.67 18.84
CA SER A 116 -9.67 -22.50 17.66
C SER A 116 -9.84 -21.73 16.34
N SER A 117 -10.88 -20.91 16.26
CA SER A 117 -11.19 -20.10 15.10
C SER A 117 -10.18 -18.95 14.92
N LYS A 118 -9.78 -18.30 16.03
CA LYS A 118 -8.70 -17.29 16.01
C LYS A 118 -7.38 -17.91 15.55
N GLN A 119 -7.01 -19.06 16.10
CA GLN A 119 -5.78 -19.77 15.75
C GLN A 119 -5.75 -20.10 14.25
N LYS A 120 -6.84 -20.67 13.71
CA LYS A 120 -6.94 -21.01 12.29
C LYS A 120 -6.75 -19.79 11.37
N LEU A 121 -7.33 -18.64 11.73
CA LEU A 121 -7.18 -17.40 10.96
C LEU A 121 -5.77 -16.80 11.08
N LEU A 122 -5.17 -16.82 12.28
CA LEU A 122 -3.81 -16.32 12.49
C LEU A 122 -2.78 -17.17 11.74
N SER A 123 -2.96 -18.49 11.67
CA SER A 123 -2.12 -19.39 10.87
C SER A 123 -2.21 -19.05 9.38
N GLN A 124 -3.42 -18.89 8.81
CA GLN A 124 -3.59 -18.46 7.42
C GLN A 124 -2.95 -17.10 7.15
N LEU A 125 -3.14 -16.13 8.06
CA LEU A 125 -2.56 -14.80 7.91
C LEU A 125 -1.03 -14.85 7.94
N ALA A 126 -0.44 -15.68 8.81
CA ALA A 126 1.00 -15.87 8.88
C ALA A 126 1.55 -16.44 7.57
N GLU A 127 0.90 -17.47 7.01
CA GLU A 127 1.27 -18.05 5.71
C GLU A 127 1.22 -17.00 4.59
N MET A 128 0.13 -16.21 4.51
CA MET A 128 0.01 -15.13 3.52
C MET A 128 1.07 -14.03 3.70
N ILE A 129 1.43 -13.67 4.93
CA ILE A 129 2.49 -12.68 5.19
C ILE A 129 3.86 -13.23 4.81
N CYS A 130 4.14 -14.50 5.09
CA CYS A 130 5.37 -15.15 4.67
C CYS A 130 5.47 -15.15 3.14
N GLU A 131 4.44 -15.62 2.45
CA GLU A 131 4.40 -15.63 0.98
C GLU A 131 4.63 -14.23 0.38
N MET A 132 4.01 -13.19 0.95
CA MET A 132 4.22 -11.81 0.53
C MET A 132 5.67 -11.35 0.72
N ARG A 133 6.29 -11.71 1.84
CA ARG A 133 7.65 -11.27 2.19
C ARG A 133 8.74 -12.07 1.49
N ASP A 134 8.41 -13.25 0.98
CA ASP A 134 9.30 -14.08 0.17
C ASP A 134 9.47 -13.54 -1.26
N LEU A 135 8.62 -12.60 -1.68
CA LEU A 135 8.78 -11.89 -2.96
C LEU A 135 10.10 -11.12 -2.99
N GLN A 136 10.95 -11.49 -3.94
CA GLN A 136 12.28 -10.91 -4.09
C GLN A 136 12.21 -9.55 -4.81
N PRO A 137 12.82 -8.49 -4.26
CA PRO A 137 12.94 -7.23 -4.96
C PRO A 137 13.88 -7.37 -6.19
N PRO A 138 13.69 -6.58 -7.25
CA PRO A 138 14.67 -6.50 -8.33
C PRO A 138 16.06 -6.07 -7.82
N LYS A 139 17.13 -6.59 -8.44
CA LYS A 139 18.52 -6.45 -7.95
C LYS A 139 18.99 -5.01 -7.75
N ASP A 140 18.44 -4.07 -8.52
CA ASP A 140 18.89 -2.67 -8.55
C ASP A 140 17.86 -1.71 -7.90
N ILE A 141 16.94 -2.25 -7.08
CA ILE A 141 15.93 -1.46 -6.38
C ILE A 141 16.22 -1.49 -4.87
N GLY A 142 16.35 -0.31 -4.28
CA GLY A 142 16.34 -0.13 -2.83
C GLY A 142 14.91 -0.08 -2.28
N ILE A 143 14.56 0.95 -1.51
CA ILE A 143 13.24 1.08 -0.88
C ILE A 143 12.35 1.94 -1.78
N ALA A 144 11.37 1.30 -2.41
CA ALA A 144 10.47 1.94 -3.37
C ALA A 144 9.07 1.32 -3.33
N SER A 145 8.11 1.95 -4.03
CA SER A 145 6.84 1.31 -4.34
C SER A 145 7.03 0.12 -5.30
N VAL A 146 5.98 -0.67 -5.51
CA VAL A 146 5.97 -1.88 -6.36
C VAL A 146 6.53 -1.68 -7.78
N ASP A 147 6.45 -0.47 -8.30
CA ASP A 147 6.90 -0.05 -9.61
C ASP A 147 8.23 0.73 -9.60
N GLY A 148 8.92 0.78 -8.45
CA GLY A 148 10.16 1.52 -8.29
C GLY A 148 9.98 3.03 -8.09
N GLY A 149 8.78 3.48 -7.75
CA GLY A 149 8.43 4.88 -7.52
C GLY A 149 8.45 5.31 -6.04
N SER A 150 7.85 6.47 -5.78
CA SER A 150 7.74 7.02 -4.41
C SER A 150 6.78 6.22 -3.55
N LEU A 151 7.11 6.10 -2.27
CA LEU A 151 6.24 5.57 -1.22
C LEU A 151 5.16 6.57 -0.84
N PHE A 152 4.13 6.10 -0.13
CA PHE A 152 3.05 6.91 0.42
C PHE A 152 2.65 6.40 1.80
N ASP A 153 2.88 7.20 2.83
CA ASP A 153 2.50 6.88 4.22
C ASP A 153 2.42 8.16 5.05
N PHE A 154 1.24 8.45 5.60
CA PHE A 154 1.01 9.66 6.41
C PHE A 154 1.66 9.59 7.80
N ARG A 155 2.10 8.41 8.23
CA ARG A 155 2.76 8.20 9.53
C ARG A 155 4.25 8.50 9.45
N VAL A 156 4.83 8.51 8.25
CA VAL A 156 6.24 8.83 8.05
C VAL A 156 6.41 10.36 8.05
N PRO A 157 7.20 10.91 8.98
CA PRO A 157 7.38 12.35 9.07
C PRO A 157 8.19 12.89 7.90
N GLY A 158 7.71 13.95 7.25
CA GLY A 158 8.41 14.59 6.15
C GLY A 158 7.70 15.85 5.63
N PRO A 159 8.30 16.57 4.67
CA PRO A 159 7.67 17.74 4.04
C PRO A 159 6.48 17.36 3.14
N SER A 160 6.33 16.08 2.82
CA SER A 160 5.27 15.51 1.99
C SER A 160 4.89 14.14 2.53
N ILE A 161 3.67 13.70 2.21
CA ILE A 161 3.18 12.32 2.45
C ILE A 161 3.80 11.30 1.47
N HIS A 162 4.46 11.80 0.42
CA HIS A 162 5.27 11.01 -0.50
C HIS A 162 6.75 11.16 -0.16
N PHE A 163 7.48 10.04 -0.19
CA PHE A 163 8.89 9.99 0.14
C PHE A 163 9.57 8.84 -0.62
N GLY A 164 10.90 8.89 -0.69
CA GLY A 164 11.67 7.98 -1.53
C GLY A 164 11.44 8.20 -3.04
N PRO A 165 11.81 7.25 -3.90
CA PRO A 165 12.51 6.00 -3.55
C PRO A 165 13.88 6.25 -2.93
N PHE A 166 14.42 5.24 -2.23
CA PHE A 166 15.75 5.29 -1.61
C PHE A 166 16.63 4.21 -2.21
N ASP A 167 17.89 4.53 -2.49
CA ASP A 167 18.85 3.57 -3.03
C ASP A 167 19.26 2.54 -1.98
N THR A 168 19.31 2.94 -0.70
CA THR A 168 19.75 2.07 0.40
C THR A 168 18.83 2.18 1.63
N ILE A 169 18.86 1.14 2.47
CA ILE A 169 18.15 1.12 3.76
C ILE A 169 18.66 2.24 4.67
N GLN A 170 19.94 2.57 4.58
CA GLN A 170 20.59 3.64 5.33
C GLN A 170 20.01 5.01 4.94
N ASP A 171 19.75 5.25 3.65
CA ASP A 171 19.11 6.49 3.19
C ASP A 171 17.67 6.60 3.68
N PHE A 172 16.93 5.48 3.69
CA PHE A 172 15.60 5.45 4.28
C PHE A 172 15.63 5.72 5.80
N HIS A 173 16.53 5.07 6.54
CA HIS A 173 16.69 5.32 7.98
C HIS A 173 17.10 6.77 8.27
N ARG A 174 18.01 7.34 7.49
CA ARG A 174 18.38 8.76 7.57
C ARG A 174 17.16 9.65 7.34
N HIS A 175 16.30 9.33 6.37
CA HIS A 175 15.05 10.05 6.15
C HIS A 175 14.10 9.98 7.35
N LEU A 176 13.93 8.79 7.96
CA LEU A 176 13.11 8.63 9.17
C LEU A 176 13.60 9.50 10.33
N ARG A 177 14.92 9.71 10.43
CA ARG A 177 15.54 10.62 11.39
C ARG A 177 15.63 12.08 10.92
N ARG A 178 14.95 12.45 9.83
CA ARG A 178 14.98 13.81 9.25
C ARG A 178 16.39 14.33 8.94
N GLY A 179 17.30 13.43 8.58
CA GLY A 179 18.69 13.78 8.27
C GLY A 179 19.61 13.88 9.49
N MET A 180 19.13 13.55 10.70
CA MET A 180 20.01 13.51 11.87
C MET A 180 21.07 12.40 11.72
N GLU A 181 22.32 12.81 11.87
CA GLU A 181 23.48 11.93 11.97
C GLU A 181 23.78 11.62 13.43
N TYR A 182 24.56 10.57 13.67
CA TYR A 182 24.92 10.18 15.03
C TYR A 182 25.91 11.19 15.62
N GLU A 183 25.62 11.65 16.83
CA GLU A 183 26.49 12.48 17.67
C GLU A 183 26.50 11.90 19.09
N SER A 184 27.64 11.98 19.77
CA SER A 184 27.76 11.52 21.16
C SER A 184 27.01 12.44 22.10
N GLY A 185 26.30 11.87 23.08
CA GLY A 185 25.60 12.65 24.10
C GLY A 185 24.11 12.91 23.78
N PHE A 186 23.55 12.18 22.82
CA PHE A 186 22.10 12.07 22.70
C PHE A 186 21.52 11.28 23.88
N ASP A 187 20.22 11.46 24.12
CA ASP A 187 19.50 10.63 25.07
C ASP A 187 19.67 9.13 24.74
N PRO A 188 19.76 8.25 25.75
CA PRO A 188 20.00 6.83 25.53
C PRO A 188 19.04 6.15 24.54
N GLU A 189 17.78 6.60 24.49
CA GLU A 189 16.78 6.08 23.53
C GLU A 189 17.13 6.40 22.07
N VAL A 190 17.68 7.58 21.82
CA VAL A 190 18.10 8.02 20.49
C VAL A 190 19.38 7.28 20.08
N GLU A 191 20.34 7.12 20.99
CA GLU A 191 21.54 6.33 20.73
C GLU A 191 21.21 4.86 20.39
N GLU A 192 20.26 4.25 21.13
CA GLU A 192 19.79 2.89 20.83
C GLU A 192 19.10 2.81 19.46
N LEU A 193 18.33 3.82 19.03
CA LEU A 193 17.76 3.88 17.69
C LEU A 193 18.86 3.85 16.60
N PHE A 194 19.90 4.69 16.74
CA PHE A 194 21.04 4.71 15.82
C PHE A 194 21.77 3.36 15.81
N LYS A 195 21.94 2.74 16.99
CA LYS A 195 22.56 1.42 17.12
C LYS A 195 21.72 0.36 16.41
N GLN A 196 20.40 0.33 16.55
CA GLN A 196 19.54 -0.64 15.87
C GLN A 196 19.59 -0.48 14.34
N GLN A 197 19.65 0.76 13.85
CA GLN A 197 19.68 1.05 12.42
C GLN A 197 21.03 0.76 11.77
N SER A 198 22.13 0.80 12.54
CA SER A 198 23.49 0.53 12.05
C SER A 198 23.96 -0.91 12.27
N SER A 199 23.54 -1.58 13.35
CA SER A 199 24.04 -2.91 13.73
C SER A 199 23.27 -4.08 13.13
N LYS A 200 22.03 -3.87 12.68
CA LYS A 200 21.18 -4.94 12.13
C LYS A 200 21.15 -4.92 10.61
N SER A 201 21.27 -6.09 10.01
CA SER A 201 20.89 -6.30 8.61
C SER A 201 19.37 -6.39 8.54
N TRP A 202 18.76 -5.56 7.70
CA TRP A 202 17.31 -5.54 7.50
C TRP A 202 17.01 -6.09 6.10
N PRO A 203 16.26 -7.18 5.95
CA PRO A 203 15.90 -7.68 4.62
C PRO A 203 14.93 -6.70 3.96
N LEU A 204 15.18 -6.41 2.68
CA LEU A 204 14.24 -5.67 1.84
C LEU A 204 13.13 -6.62 1.40
N VAL A 205 11.93 -6.42 1.92
CA VAL A 205 10.76 -7.28 1.67
C VAL A 205 9.58 -6.47 1.18
N PHE A 206 8.71 -7.10 0.38
CA PHE A 206 7.43 -6.50 0.03
C PHE A 206 6.50 -6.50 1.25
N THR A 207 5.81 -5.37 1.50
CA THR A 207 4.89 -5.23 2.63
C THR A 207 3.66 -4.43 2.22
N HIS A 208 2.51 -4.75 2.83
CA HIS A 208 1.23 -4.08 2.57
C HIS A 208 1.24 -2.57 2.91
N GLY A 209 2.06 -2.16 3.88
CA GLY A 209 2.11 -0.78 4.37
C GLY A 209 0.98 -0.43 5.36
N ASP A 210 -0.23 -0.97 5.20
CA ASP A 210 -1.36 -0.72 6.12
C ASP A 210 -2.09 -2.01 6.56
N LEU A 211 -1.35 -3.05 6.94
CA LEU A 211 -1.99 -4.32 7.32
C LEU A 211 -2.67 -4.20 8.69
N SER A 212 -4.00 -4.31 8.71
CA SER A 212 -4.79 -4.23 9.94
C SER A 212 -6.03 -5.15 9.86
N SER A 213 -6.68 -5.38 10.99
CA SER A 213 -7.92 -6.18 11.06
C SER A 213 -9.10 -5.57 10.28
N LEU A 214 -8.99 -4.32 9.85
CA LEU A 214 -9.97 -3.63 8.99
C LEU A 214 -9.72 -3.91 7.50
N ASN A 215 -8.51 -4.33 7.15
CA ASN A 215 -8.05 -4.59 5.79
C ASN A 215 -7.93 -6.10 5.49
N ILE A 216 -8.35 -6.96 6.43
CA ILE A 216 -8.42 -8.41 6.25
C ILE A 216 -9.90 -8.80 6.22
N LEU A 217 -10.32 -9.51 5.18
CA LEU A 217 -11.68 -10.00 5.01
C LEU A 217 -11.72 -11.51 5.27
N ALA A 218 -12.67 -11.95 6.09
CA ALA A 218 -12.90 -13.36 6.38
C ALA A 218 -14.34 -13.78 6.05
N ARG A 219 -14.51 -15.06 5.72
CA ARG A 219 -15.81 -15.73 5.63
C ARG A 219 -15.75 -16.99 6.50
N GLY A 220 -16.47 -16.99 7.61
CA GLY A 220 -16.30 -18.03 8.61
C GLY A 220 -14.89 -17.98 9.19
N ASP A 221 -14.13 -19.07 9.02
CA ASP A 221 -12.75 -19.23 9.50
C ASP A 221 -11.71 -19.19 8.36
N ASP A 222 -12.10 -18.67 7.19
CA ASP A 222 -11.23 -18.60 6.02
C ASP A 222 -10.98 -17.13 5.65
N ILE A 223 -9.72 -16.75 5.46
CA ILE A 223 -9.35 -15.43 4.93
C ILE A 223 -9.63 -15.43 3.43
N VAL A 224 -10.48 -14.49 3.00
CA VAL A 224 -10.94 -14.38 1.61
C VAL A 224 -10.45 -13.10 0.93
N GLY A 225 -9.74 -12.24 1.65
CA GLY A 225 -9.18 -11.01 1.07
C GLY A 225 -8.23 -10.27 1.99
N ILE A 226 -7.19 -9.68 1.41
CA ILE A 226 -6.41 -8.57 1.97
C ILE A 226 -6.64 -7.37 1.04
N ILE A 227 -7.10 -6.23 1.58
CA ILE A 227 -7.63 -5.09 0.81
C ILE A 227 -7.00 -3.73 1.15
#